data_AF-L0AYJ7-F1
#
_entry.id   AF-L0AYJ7-F1
#
_cell.length_a   1.000
_cell.length_b   1.000
_cell.length_c   1.000
_cell.angle_alpha   90.00
_cell.angle_beta   90.00
_cell.angle_gamma   90.00
#
_symmetry.space_group_name_H-M   'P 1'
#
loop_
_entity.id
_entity.type
_entity.pdbx_description
1 polymer ?
#
loop_
_entity_poly.entity_id
_entity_poly.type
_entity_poly.pdbx_seq_one_letter_code
_entity_poly.pdbx_strand_id
1 'polypeptide(L)'
;MRRNGKVLTLDFSKRPEEDDWECLSTCSNIPGIEATKDKNKLVNSFTKYHYKHNSGNTFTLITSLGGGHNLRGRGGNILEVTVYYWNSGDHTPILLGIKDKTGKTKYYSYTTTSFRGTKQSNWSPSGNNDNNSLEYLLDWRNCSFHAAIPFDIQNPADPSKLYTDKKVPPCMNNYRNIRESDSQSPKLTILGYDVKEYTVHNNDKNPPGKFIGTKISRVT
;
A
#
# COMPACT_ATOMS: atom_id res chain seq x y z
N MET A 1 16.31 32.21 -13.78
CA MET A 1 14.88 32.33 -13.42
C MET A 1 14.54 31.34 -12.32
N ARG A 2 14.36 31.80 -11.07
CA ARG A 2 13.77 30.97 -10.01
C ARG A 2 12.27 30.87 -10.30
N ARG A 3 11.80 29.69 -10.73
CA ARG A 3 10.36 29.44 -10.79
C ARG A 3 9.87 29.41 -9.34
N ASN A 4 9.07 30.40 -8.95
CA ASN A 4 8.28 30.39 -7.71
C ASN A 4 7.16 29.34 -7.82
N GLY A 5 7.53 28.08 -8.10
CA GLY A 5 6.60 26.97 -8.15
C GLY A 5 6.17 26.59 -6.73
N LYS A 6 4.91 26.19 -6.58
CA LYS A 6 4.45 25.56 -5.34
C LYS A 6 5.20 24.24 -5.15
N VAL A 7 5.67 24.00 -3.93
CA VAL A 7 6.46 22.83 -3.58
C VAL A 7 5.70 22.07 -2.50
N LEU A 8 5.37 20.81 -2.78
CA LEU A 8 4.86 19.84 -1.82
C LEU A 8 6.06 19.09 -1.20
N THR A 9 6.17 19.14 0.11
CA THR A 9 7.10 18.33 0.89
C THR A 9 6.30 17.27 1.63
N LEU A 10 6.65 16.01 1.46
CA LEU A 10 6.09 14.92 2.26
C LEU A 10 7.12 14.44 3.27
N ASP A 11 6.68 14.04 4.45
CA ASP A 11 7.54 13.49 5.49
C ASP A 11 6.93 12.19 6.05
N PHE A 12 7.40 11.05 5.55
CA PHE A 12 7.00 9.72 5.96
C PHE A 12 7.60 9.29 7.30
N SER A 13 8.49 10.09 7.90
CA SER A 13 8.87 9.87 9.31
C SER A 13 7.82 10.40 10.28
N LYS A 14 6.93 11.28 9.81
CA LYS A 14 5.81 11.78 10.59
C LYS A 14 4.62 10.87 10.40
N ARG A 15 4.03 10.48 11.53
CA ARG A 15 2.80 9.72 11.55
C ARG A 15 1.66 10.66 11.20
N PRO A 16 0.79 10.32 10.23
CA PRO A 16 -0.50 10.97 10.15
C PRO A 16 -1.27 10.55 11.40
N GLU A 17 -1.43 11.45 12.37
CA GLU A 17 -2.30 11.17 13.51
C GLU A 17 -3.75 11.05 13.01
N GLU A 18 -4.60 10.33 13.74
CA GLU A 18 -5.98 10.10 13.30
C GLU A 18 -6.74 11.42 13.09
N ASP A 19 -6.39 12.42 13.91
CA ASP A 19 -7.01 13.75 13.98
C ASP A 19 -6.12 14.89 13.43
N ASP A 20 -4.80 14.70 13.34
CA ASP A 20 -3.85 15.69 12.76
C ASP A 20 -3.17 15.14 11.50
N TRP A 21 -3.98 15.00 10.46
CA TRP A 21 -3.54 14.49 9.16
C TRP A 21 -2.90 15.57 8.26
N GLU A 22 -2.98 16.85 8.66
CA GLU A 22 -2.31 17.95 7.95
C GLU A 22 -0.77 17.83 8.03
N CYS A 23 -0.25 17.06 8.99
CA CYS A 23 1.17 16.96 9.28
C CYS A 23 2.00 15.93 8.46
N LEU A 24 1.43 15.28 7.44
CA LEU A 24 2.24 14.55 6.44
C LEU A 24 3.05 15.48 5.53
N SER A 25 2.63 16.74 5.43
CA SER A 25 3.46 17.84 4.92
C SER A 25 3.94 18.68 6.09
N THR A 26 5.11 19.32 6.00
CA THR A 26 5.54 20.29 7.01
C THR A 26 4.42 21.30 7.23
N CYS A 27 3.79 21.23 8.42
CA CYS A 27 2.41 21.62 8.72
C CYS A 27 2.13 23.12 8.49
N SER A 28 1.97 23.50 7.23
CA SER A 28 1.60 24.84 6.79
C SER A 28 0.80 24.65 5.53
N ASN A 29 -0.47 25.09 5.54
CA ASN A 29 -1.32 25.22 4.35
C ASN A 29 -0.48 25.68 3.15
N ILE A 30 0.00 24.74 2.33
CA ILE A 30 0.86 25.09 1.20
C ILE A 30 -0.06 25.86 0.26
N PRO A 31 0.10 27.18 0.07
CA PRO A 31 -1.01 27.95 -0.45
C PRO A 31 -1.34 27.48 -1.87
N GLY A 32 -2.56 26.97 -2.07
CA GLY A 32 -3.04 26.42 -3.33
C GLY A 32 -2.97 24.89 -3.48
N ILE A 33 -2.40 24.14 -2.53
CA ILE A 33 -2.48 22.68 -2.48
C ILE A 33 -3.50 22.26 -1.41
N GLU A 34 -4.51 21.53 -1.83
CA GLU A 34 -5.50 20.88 -0.98
C GLU A 34 -5.07 19.45 -0.75
N ALA A 35 -5.13 19.04 0.52
CA ALA A 35 -4.98 17.66 0.93
C ALA A 35 -6.35 17.13 1.37
N THR A 36 -6.67 15.88 1.07
CA THR A 36 -7.90 15.21 1.49
C THR A 36 -7.59 13.80 1.98
N LYS A 37 -8.34 13.34 2.99
CA LYS A 37 -8.25 12.00 3.56
C LYS A 37 -9.50 11.22 3.19
N ASP A 38 -9.33 10.07 2.55
CA ASP A 38 -10.42 9.15 2.23
C ASP A 38 -10.15 7.80 2.92
N LYS A 39 -11.05 7.44 3.85
CA LYS A 39 -10.98 6.18 4.61
C LYS A 39 -11.77 5.05 3.95
N ASN A 40 -12.64 5.31 2.94
CA ASN A 40 -13.82 4.46 2.74
C ASN A 40 -14.24 4.11 1.30
N LYS A 41 -13.45 4.37 0.23
CA LYS A 41 -14.00 4.19 -1.13
C LYS A 41 -13.28 3.34 -2.17
N LEU A 42 -12.09 2.80 -1.91
CA LEU A 42 -11.41 2.01 -2.95
C LEU A 42 -11.02 0.60 -2.48
N VAL A 43 -10.45 0.47 -1.28
CA VAL A 43 -10.13 -0.83 -0.70
C VAL A 43 -10.33 -0.73 0.81
N ASN A 44 -11.34 -1.43 1.34
CA ASN A 44 -11.56 -1.48 2.79
C ASN A 44 -10.25 -1.88 3.48
N SER A 45 -9.92 -1.20 4.58
CA SER A 45 -8.66 -1.31 5.33
C SER A 45 -7.46 -0.49 4.85
N PHE A 46 -7.62 0.39 3.86
CA PHE A 46 -6.56 1.32 3.47
C PHE A 46 -7.01 2.78 3.58
N THR A 47 -6.15 3.62 4.13
CA THR A 47 -6.34 5.08 4.17
C THR A 47 -5.60 5.72 3.00
N LYS A 48 -6.31 6.56 2.26
CA LYS A 48 -5.78 7.33 1.13
C LYS A 48 -5.64 8.80 1.53
N TYR A 49 -4.44 9.34 1.35
CA TYR A 49 -4.19 10.79 1.40
C TYR A 49 -3.97 11.31 -0.01
N HIS A 50 -4.74 12.29 -0.44
CA HIS A 50 -4.72 12.84 -1.79
C HIS A 50 -4.39 14.33 -1.75
N TYR A 51 -3.36 14.73 -2.49
CA TYR A 51 -2.86 16.09 -2.58
C TYR A 51 -3.03 16.56 -4.01
N LYS A 52 -3.68 17.71 -4.21
CA LYS A 52 -3.90 18.32 -5.53
C LYS A 52 -3.87 19.84 -5.43
N HIS A 53 -3.60 20.54 -6.53
CA HIS A 53 -3.74 21.99 -6.53
C HIS A 53 -5.21 22.41 -6.73
N ASN A 54 -5.70 23.38 -5.95
CA ASN A 54 -7.12 23.78 -5.95
C ASN A 54 -7.57 24.34 -7.29
N SER A 55 -6.65 25.02 -7.99
CA SER A 55 -6.89 25.57 -9.33
C SER A 55 -6.56 24.60 -10.47
N GLY A 56 -6.21 23.34 -10.18
CA GLY A 56 -5.79 22.36 -11.20
C GLY A 56 -4.39 22.58 -11.79
N ASN A 57 -3.61 23.53 -11.26
CA ASN A 57 -2.24 23.79 -11.69
C ASN A 57 -1.27 22.69 -11.22
N THR A 58 -0.12 22.59 -11.88
CA THR A 58 0.94 21.67 -11.43
C THR A 58 1.78 22.25 -10.30
N PHE A 59 2.30 21.38 -9.43
CA PHE A 59 3.28 21.70 -8.39
C PHE A 59 4.52 20.80 -8.49
N THR A 60 5.51 21.04 -7.63
CA THR A 60 6.72 20.22 -7.49
C THR A 60 6.65 19.38 -6.23
N LEU A 61 6.91 18.08 -6.29
CA LEU A 61 7.11 17.21 -5.12
C LEU A 61 8.60 17.15 -4.77
N ILE A 62 8.95 17.42 -3.52
CA ILE A 62 10.30 17.14 -3.01
C ILE A 62 10.51 15.63 -2.99
N THR A 63 11.63 15.17 -3.57
CA THR A 63 11.93 13.74 -3.68
C THR A 63 12.49 13.14 -2.39
N SER A 64 12.97 13.96 -1.45
CA SER A 64 13.24 13.54 -0.07
C SER A 64 11.91 13.51 0.68
N LEU A 65 11.48 12.30 1.05
CA LEU A 65 10.18 12.02 1.66
C LEU A 65 10.31 11.86 3.18
N GLY A 66 11.37 12.38 3.82
CA GLY A 66 11.62 12.22 5.26
C GLY A 66 12.01 10.80 5.67
N GLY A 67 12.51 10.60 6.90
CA GLY A 67 12.84 9.25 7.44
C GLY A 67 13.86 8.43 6.63
N GLY A 68 14.69 9.08 5.81
CA GLY A 68 15.60 8.41 4.88
C GLY A 68 14.93 7.87 3.61
N HIS A 69 13.65 8.13 3.39
CA HIS A 69 12.92 7.75 2.18
C HIS A 69 13.20 8.70 1.03
N ASN A 70 13.62 8.17 -0.12
CA ASN A 70 13.88 8.97 -1.31
C ASN A 70 13.11 8.44 -2.53
N LEU A 71 12.46 9.33 -3.27
CA LEU A 71 11.85 9.05 -4.56
C LEU A 71 12.91 9.08 -5.66
N ARG A 72 13.06 7.97 -6.39
CA ARG A 72 13.96 7.92 -7.55
C ARG A 72 13.30 8.62 -8.74
N GLY A 73 13.73 9.84 -9.07
CA GLY A 73 13.27 10.56 -10.28
C GLY A 73 13.21 12.08 -10.11
N ARG A 74 12.46 12.75 -11.00
CA ARG A 74 12.18 14.19 -10.93
C ARG A 74 10.77 14.42 -10.40
N GLY A 75 10.61 15.33 -9.46
CA GLY A 75 9.31 15.68 -8.87
C GLY A 75 8.58 16.86 -9.52
N GLY A 76 8.90 17.26 -10.76
CA GLY A 76 8.30 18.44 -11.39
C GLY A 76 7.04 18.15 -12.22
N ASN A 77 6.17 19.16 -12.37
CA ASN A 77 4.94 19.13 -13.18
C ASN A 77 3.90 18.09 -12.72
N ILE A 78 3.67 18.00 -11.41
CA ILE A 78 2.75 17.05 -10.80
C ILE A 78 1.37 17.69 -10.63
N LEU A 79 0.32 16.99 -11.01
CA LEU A 79 -1.07 17.40 -10.78
C LEU A 79 -1.59 16.89 -9.44
N GLU A 80 -1.29 15.64 -9.12
CA GLU A 80 -1.82 14.97 -7.93
C GLU A 80 -0.79 14.02 -7.33
N VAL A 81 -0.75 13.95 -6.00
CA VAL A 81 -0.01 12.93 -5.26
C VAL A 81 -0.99 12.18 -4.39
N THR A 82 -0.87 10.86 -4.33
CA THR A 82 -1.68 10.01 -3.46
C THR A 82 -0.79 9.11 -2.63
N VAL A 83 -1.00 9.03 -1.32
CA VAL A 83 -0.27 8.15 -0.43
C VAL A 83 -1.26 7.17 0.22
N TYR A 84 -0.94 5.89 0.17
CA TYR A 84 -1.77 4.83 0.73
C TYR A 84 -1.10 4.22 1.97
N TYR A 85 -1.89 4.02 3.01
CA TYR A 85 -1.49 3.39 4.27
C TYR A 85 -2.41 2.21 4.57
N TRP A 86 -1.86 1.14 5.11
CA TRP A 86 -2.68 0.06 5.66
C TRP A 86 -3.13 0.43 7.07
N ASN A 87 -4.44 0.34 7.33
CA ASN A 87 -5.04 0.82 8.58
C ASN A 87 -4.54 0.06 9.81
N SER A 88 -4.25 -1.24 9.68
CA SER A 88 -3.73 -2.07 10.77
C SER A 88 -2.20 -2.19 10.76
N GLY A 89 -1.53 -1.37 9.94
CA GLY A 89 -0.08 -1.33 9.80
C GLY A 89 0.61 -0.49 10.87
N ASP A 90 1.93 -0.38 10.75
CA ASP A 90 2.78 0.49 11.57
C ASP A 90 2.77 1.95 11.09
N HIS A 91 1.75 2.35 10.31
CA HIS A 91 1.63 3.65 9.67
C HIS A 91 2.75 3.95 8.67
N THR A 92 3.46 2.93 8.19
CA THR A 92 4.34 3.07 7.03
C THR A 92 3.50 3.14 5.75
N PRO A 93 3.72 4.14 4.88
CA PRO A 93 3.03 4.17 3.60
C PRO A 93 3.47 3.00 2.72
N ILE A 94 2.50 2.35 2.08
CA ILE A 94 2.72 1.14 1.28
C ILE A 94 2.81 1.43 -0.22
N LEU A 95 2.19 2.52 -0.66
CA LEU A 95 2.09 2.90 -2.08
C LEU A 95 1.97 4.42 -2.23
N LEU A 96 2.65 4.97 -3.22
CA LEU A 96 2.66 6.37 -3.59
C LEU A 96 2.26 6.49 -5.06
N GLY A 97 1.10 7.06 -5.35
CA GLY A 97 0.67 7.41 -6.70
C GLY A 97 1.03 8.85 -7.05
N ILE A 98 1.67 9.07 -8.20
CA ILE A 98 1.99 10.42 -8.70
C ILE A 98 1.37 10.57 -10.08
N LYS A 99 0.46 11.54 -10.22
CA LYS A 99 -0.17 11.90 -11.49
C LYS A 99 0.52 13.13 -12.04
N ASP A 100 1.13 12.99 -13.22
CA ASP A 100 1.80 14.10 -13.89
C ASP A 100 0.82 14.91 -14.77
N LYS A 101 1.30 16.01 -15.36
CA LYS A 101 0.53 16.87 -16.26
C LYS A 101 -0.06 16.18 -17.49
N THR A 102 0.42 15.00 -17.87
CA THR A 102 -0.14 14.21 -18.98
C THR A 102 -1.39 13.44 -18.55
N GLY A 103 -1.71 13.45 -17.25
CA GLY A 103 -2.79 12.69 -16.66
C GLY A 103 -2.42 11.25 -16.30
N LYS A 104 -1.22 10.77 -16.67
CA LYS A 104 -0.74 9.43 -16.33
C LYS A 104 -0.35 9.36 -14.86
N THR A 105 -0.87 8.35 -14.16
CA THR A 105 -0.48 8.03 -12.78
C THR A 105 0.61 6.96 -12.78
N LYS A 106 1.70 7.21 -12.05
CA LYS A 106 2.73 6.21 -11.77
C LYS A 106 2.72 5.87 -10.30
N TYR A 107 2.69 4.58 -10.00
CA TYR A 107 2.78 4.09 -8.62
C TYR A 107 4.21 3.75 -8.25
N TYR A 108 4.58 4.12 -7.05
CA TYR A 108 5.86 3.87 -6.43
C TYR A 108 5.62 3.12 -5.13
N SER A 109 6.53 2.22 -4.81
CA SER A 109 6.49 1.45 -3.59
C SER A 109 7.84 1.54 -2.89
N TYR A 110 7.78 1.41 -1.57
CA TYR A 110 8.97 1.27 -0.77
C TYR A 110 9.80 0.06 -1.23
N THR A 111 11.12 0.21 -1.27
CA THR A 111 12.09 -0.85 -1.53
C THR A 111 13.33 -0.59 -0.70
N THR A 112 13.81 -1.62 -0.02
CA THR A 112 15.11 -1.57 0.68
C THR A 112 16.18 -2.14 -0.22
N THR A 113 17.14 -1.32 -0.60
CA THR A 113 18.35 -1.79 -1.28
C THR A 113 19.50 -1.74 -0.28
N SER A 114 20.19 -2.86 -0.07
CA SER A 114 21.47 -2.86 0.63
C SER A 114 22.56 -2.50 -0.38
N PHE A 115 23.20 -1.35 -0.21
CA PHE A 115 24.37 -0.99 -1.00
C PHE A 115 25.55 -0.77 -0.05
N ARG A 116 26.62 -1.56 -0.24
CA ARG A 116 27.85 -1.50 0.57
C ARG A 116 27.60 -1.56 2.09
N GLY A 117 26.67 -2.41 2.53
CA GLY A 117 26.33 -2.58 3.94
C GLY A 117 25.41 -1.50 4.53
N THR A 118 25.07 -0.46 3.76
CA THR A 118 24.06 0.53 4.16
C THR A 118 22.70 0.18 3.58
N LYS A 119 21.67 0.10 4.43
CA LYS A 119 20.28 -0.04 3.98
C LYS A 119 19.81 1.33 3.52
N GLN A 120 19.55 1.46 2.21
CA GLN A 120 18.92 2.65 1.65
C GLN A 120 17.44 2.38 1.38
N SER A 121 16.62 3.30 1.87
CA SER A 121 15.17 3.33 1.76
C SER A 121 14.76 4.10 0.50
N ASN A 122 14.44 3.40 -0.58
CA ASN A 122 14.14 4.02 -1.86
C ASN A 122 12.71 3.70 -2.31
N TRP A 123 12.04 4.70 -2.88
CA TRP A 123 10.76 4.55 -3.56
C TRP A 123 11.02 4.39 -5.05
N SER A 124 10.71 3.20 -5.56
CA SER A 124 10.89 2.83 -6.96
C SER A 124 9.54 2.51 -7.61
N PRO A 125 9.43 2.62 -8.95
CA PRO A 125 8.20 2.25 -9.65
C PRO A 125 7.72 0.85 -9.24
N SER A 126 6.45 0.71 -8.88
CA SER A 126 5.88 -0.53 -8.34
C SER A 126 5.58 -1.61 -9.40
N GLY A 127 6.56 -1.89 -10.27
CA GLY A 127 6.46 -2.85 -11.37
C GLY A 127 5.80 -2.27 -12.62
N ASN A 128 5.25 -3.15 -13.47
CA ASN A 128 4.47 -2.79 -14.67
C ASN A 128 3.11 -2.19 -14.26
N ASN A 129 3.15 -0.99 -13.69
CA ASN A 129 2.00 -0.24 -13.18
C ASN A 129 0.86 -0.09 -14.17
N ASP A 130 1.12 -0.20 -15.48
CA ASP A 130 0.12 0.01 -16.52
C ASP A 130 -0.86 -1.18 -16.64
N ASN A 131 -0.54 -2.36 -16.08
CA ASN A 131 -1.31 -3.59 -16.28
C ASN A 131 -1.96 -4.17 -15.02
N ASN A 132 -1.74 -3.57 -13.84
CA ASN A 132 -2.23 -4.10 -12.57
C ASN A 132 -3.22 -3.13 -11.94
N SER A 133 -4.28 -3.67 -11.33
CA SER A 133 -5.25 -2.89 -10.56
C SER A 133 -4.62 -2.27 -9.30
N LEU A 134 -5.26 -1.25 -8.74
CA LEU A 134 -4.82 -0.63 -7.50
C LEU A 134 -4.88 -1.62 -6.33
N GLU A 135 -5.94 -2.42 -6.27
CA GLU A 135 -6.19 -3.51 -5.33
C GLU A 135 -5.02 -4.49 -5.34
N TYR A 136 -4.61 -4.94 -6.54
CA TYR A 136 -3.45 -5.82 -6.73
C TYR A 136 -2.18 -5.21 -6.14
N LEU A 137 -1.92 -3.94 -6.43
CA LEU A 137 -0.70 -3.25 -5.95
C LEU A 137 -0.70 -3.11 -4.42
N LEU A 138 -1.83 -2.73 -3.83
CA LEU A 138 -1.97 -2.59 -2.37
C LEU A 138 -1.80 -3.94 -1.67
N ASP A 139 -2.49 -4.98 -2.13
CA ASP A 139 -2.40 -6.32 -1.54
C ASP A 139 -1.01 -6.94 -1.73
N TRP A 140 -0.39 -6.80 -2.91
CA TRP A 140 1.00 -7.22 -3.14
C TRP A 140 1.93 -6.62 -2.08
N ARG A 141 1.83 -5.29 -1.89
CA ARG A 141 2.76 -4.56 -1.01
C ARG A 141 2.48 -4.86 0.46
N ASN A 142 1.22 -4.93 0.85
CA ASN A 142 0.85 -5.26 2.22
C ASN A 142 1.27 -6.69 2.60
N CYS A 143 1.15 -7.62 1.67
CA CYS A 143 1.60 -9.00 1.85
C CYS A 143 3.12 -9.11 1.94
N SER A 144 3.84 -8.34 1.12
CA SER A 144 5.31 -8.31 1.11
C SER A 144 5.90 -7.65 2.38
N PHE A 145 5.28 -6.57 2.86
CA PHE A 145 5.82 -5.77 3.99
C PHE A 145 5.24 -6.14 5.34
N HIS A 146 3.95 -6.45 5.40
CA HIS A 146 3.22 -6.63 6.66
C HIS A 146 2.71 -8.05 6.86
N ALA A 147 3.08 -8.99 6.00
CA ALA A 147 2.60 -10.37 6.07
C ALA A 147 1.06 -10.46 6.02
N ALA A 148 0.41 -9.47 5.39
CA ALA A 148 -1.04 -9.32 5.40
C ALA A 148 -1.65 -9.69 4.04
N ILE A 149 -2.62 -10.60 4.02
CA ILE A 149 -3.32 -11.04 2.81
C ILE A 149 -4.80 -10.65 2.85
N PRO A 150 -5.42 -10.33 1.72
CA PRO A 150 -6.88 -10.24 1.64
C PRO A 150 -7.53 -11.62 1.82
N PHE A 151 -8.77 -11.64 2.28
CA PHE A 151 -9.51 -12.87 2.58
C PHE A 151 -10.95 -12.77 2.06
N ASP A 152 -11.34 -13.69 1.18
CA ASP A 152 -12.74 -13.88 0.75
C ASP A 152 -13.38 -14.93 1.67
N ILE A 153 -14.38 -14.54 2.47
CA ILE A 153 -15.04 -15.50 3.38
C ILE A 153 -15.75 -16.61 2.61
N GLN A 154 -16.28 -16.31 1.42
CA GLN A 154 -17.05 -17.28 0.64
C GLN A 154 -16.14 -18.27 -0.08
N ASN A 155 -14.97 -17.81 -0.55
CA ASN A 155 -14.01 -18.66 -1.28
C ASN A 155 -12.56 -18.43 -0.79
N PRO A 156 -12.22 -18.82 0.45
CA PRO A 156 -10.90 -18.50 1.03
C PRO A 156 -9.71 -19.02 0.22
N ALA A 157 -9.87 -20.18 -0.43
CA ALA A 157 -8.81 -20.85 -1.18
C ALA A 157 -8.64 -20.31 -2.62
N ASP A 158 -9.52 -19.44 -3.11
CA ASP A 158 -9.43 -18.86 -4.47
C ASP A 158 -9.26 -17.32 -4.40
N PRO A 159 -8.03 -16.82 -4.21
CA PRO A 159 -7.78 -15.39 -4.18
C PRO A 159 -8.03 -14.68 -5.52
N SER A 160 -8.24 -15.40 -6.63
CA SER A 160 -8.50 -14.76 -7.92
C SER A 160 -9.84 -14.01 -7.96
N LYS A 161 -10.79 -14.40 -7.09
CA LYS A 161 -12.10 -13.74 -6.94
C LYS A 161 -12.00 -12.32 -6.38
N LEU A 162 -10.90 -12.01 -5.70
CA LEU A 162 -10.65 -10.71 -5.09
C LEU A 162 -10.23 -9.62 -6.09
N TYR A 163 -9.96 -9.99 -7.35
CA TYR A 163 -9.40 -9.10 -8.37
C TYR A 163 -10.22 -9.14 -9.65
N THR A 164 -10.61 -7.97 -10.14
CA THR A 164 -11.38 -7.82 -11.38
C THR A 164 -10.66 -8.36 -12.61
N ASP A 165 -9.33 -8.27 -12.62
CA ASP A 165 -8.47 -8.79 -13.69
C ASP A 165 -8.02 -10.25 -13.46
N LYS A 166 -8.51 -10.88 -12.38
CA LYS A 166 -8.16 -12.24 -11.92
C LYS A 166 -6.65 -12.45 -11.70
N LYS A 167 -5.86 -11.38 -11.61
CA LYS A 167 -4.42 -11.50 -11.34
C LYS A 167 -4.22 -11.57 -9.84
N VAL A 168 -3.62 -12.67 -9.40
CA VAL A 168 -3.28 -12.84 -7.98
C VAL A 168 -1.84 -12.43 -7.74
N PRO A 169 -1.56 -11.53 -6.77
CA PRO A 169 -0.21 -11.26 -6.31
C PRO A 169 0.57 -12.57 -6.02
N PRO A 170 1.78 -12.76 -6.59
CA PRO A 170 2.68 -13.88 -6.33
C PRO A 170 2.90 -14.18 -4.85
N CYS A 171 2.83 -13.16 -3.98
CA CYS A 171 2.97 -13.39 -2.55
C CYS A 171 1.92 -14.40 -2.02
N MET A 172 0.69 -14.34 -2.53
CA MET A 172 -0.40 -15.22 -2.12
C MET A 172 -0.32 -16.57 -2.82
N ASN A 173 0.12 -16.63 -4.08
CA ASN A 173 0.28 -17.92 -4.76
C ASN A 173 1.47 -18.73 -4.24
N ASN A 174 2.58 -18.06 -3.95
CA ASN A 174 3.86 -18.72 -3.72
C ASN A 174 4.21 -18.83 -2.23
N TYR A 175 3.74 -17.92 -1.38
CA TYR A 175 4.19 -17.83 0.00
C TYR A 175 3.09 -17.82 1.04
N ARG A 176 1.87 -17.35 0.72
CA ARG A 176 0.75 -17.21 1.68
C ARG A 176 -0.54 -17.75 1.08
N ASN A 177 -0.48 -18.93 0.49
CA ASN A 177 -1.64 -19.54 -0.15
C ASN A 177 -2.54 -20.15 0.92
N ILE A 178 -3.84 -19.93 0.76
CA ILE A 178 -4.87 -20.50 1.63
C ILE A 178 -5.28 -21.85 1.04
N ARG A 179 -5.39 -22.87 1.89
CA ARG A 179 -5.92 -24.20 1.52
C ARG A 179 -6.89 -24.67 2.57
N GLU A 180 -7.87 -25.46 2.15
CA GLU A 180 -8.69 -26.19 3.11
C GLU A 180 -7.79 -27.13 3.93
N SER A 181 -8.07 -27.23 5.22
CA SER A 181 -7.31 -28.07 6.14
C SER A 181 -7.61 -29.53 5.86
N ASP A 182 -6.57 -30.37 5.79
CA ASP A 182 -6.74 -31.82 5.74
C ASP A 182 -7.16 -32.39 7.11
N SER A 183 -7.10 -31.57 8.17
CA SER A 183 -7.53 -31.94 9.51
C SER A 183 -9.04 -32.17 9.55
N GLN A 184 -9.47 -33.13 10.37
CA GLN A 184 -10.89 -33.33 10.62
C GLN A 184 -11.48 -32.07 11.25
N SER A 185 -12.40 -31.42 10.54
CA SER A 185 -13.05 -30.21 11.03
C SER A 185 -13.69 -30.46 12.39
N PRO A 186 -13.57 -29.50 13.34
CA PRO A 186 -14.10 -29.69 14.68
C PRO A 186 -15.61 -29.93 14.60
N LYS A 187 -16.07 -31.01 15.23
CA LYS A 187 -17.50 -31.31 15.32
C LYS A 187 -18.14 -30.28 16.25
N LEU A 188 -18.94 -29.37 15.69
CA LEU A 188 -19.77 -28.49 16.50
C LEU A 188 -20.99 -29.25 17.02
N THR A 189 -21.38 -28.96 18.25
CA THR A 189 -22.60 -29.48 18.88
C THR A 189 -23.86 -28.73 18.41
N ILE A 190 -23.69 -27.65 17.63
CA ILE A 190 -24.79 -26.81 17.14
C ILE A 190 -25.29 -27.37 15.82
N LEU A 191 -26.58 -27.70 15.76
CA LEU A 191 -27.23 -28.22 14.55
C LEU A 191 -27.39 -27.11 13.50
N GLY A 192 -27.17 -27.45 12.22
CA GLY A 192 -27.41 -26.55 11.08
C GLY A 192 -26.21 -25.72 10.62
N TYR A 193 -25.01 -25.99 11.13
CA TYR A 193 -23.78 -25.31 10.70
C TYR A 193 -22.75 -26.32 10.19
N ASP A 194 -22.16 -26.00 9.04
CA ASP A 194 -20.98 -26.69 8.53
C ASP A 194 -19.74 -25.86 8.88
N VAL A 195 -18.72 -26.50 9.45
CA VAL A 195 -17.43 -25.86 9.71
C VAL A 195 -16.43 -26.34 8.67
N LYS A 196 -15.73 -25.38 8.09
CA LYS A 196 -14.54 -25.62 7.28
C LYS A 196 -13.36 -24.94 7.93
N GLU A 197 -12.27 -25.69 8.05
CA GLU A 197 -11.00 -25.16 8.52
C GLU A 197 -10.09 -24.87 7.33
N TYR A 198 -9.35 -23.76 7.39
CA TYR A 198 -8.38 -23.39 6.38
C TYR A 198 -7.02 -23.15 7.01
N THR A 199 -5.98 -23.55 6.30
CA THR A 199 -4.58 -23.27 6.65
C THR A 199 -4.03 -22.21 5.72
N VAL A 200 -3.28 -21.26 6.28
CA VAL A 200 -2.49 -20.32 5.49
C VAL A 200 -1.05 -20.83 5.48
N HIS A 201 -0.65 -21.42 4.37
CA HIS A 201 0.70 -21.96 4.28
C HIS A 201 1.70 -20.81 4.19
N ASN A 202 2.76 -20.85 4.99
CA ASN A 202 3.91 -19.97 4.85
C ASN A 202 5.05 -20.81 4.28
N ASN A 203 5.35 -20.67 2.99
CA ASN A 203 6.57 -21.27 2.45
C ASN A 203 7.76 -20.46 3.02
N ASP A 204 8.42 -20.99 4.04
CA ASP A 204 9.54 -20.40 4.81
C ASP A 204 10.82 -20.09 4.00
N LYS A 205 10.72 -19.97 2.67
CA LYS A 205 11.81 -19.51 1.80
C LYS A 205 12.04 -17.99 1.87
N ASN A 206 11.29 -17.26 2.70
CA ASN A 206 11.68 -15.89 3.06
C ASN A 206 12.95 -15.92 3.94
N PRO A 207 13.84 -14.92 3.81
CA PRO A 207 15.12 -14.91 4.50
C PRO A 207 14.96 -15.10 6.02
N PRO A 208 15.96 -15.68 6.71
CA PRO A 208 15.86 -16.06 8.12
C PRO A 208 15.42 -14.88 8.97
N GLY A 209 14.17 -14.91 9.40
CA GLY A 209 13.49 -13.85 10.09
C GLY A 209 12.28 -14.43 10.82
N LYS A 210 12.10 -13.99 12.06
CA LYS A 210 11.06 -14.40 13.02
C LYS A 210 9.69 -14.57 12.33
N PHE A 211 9.07 -15.74 12.50
CA PHE A 211 7.70 -15.99 12.03
C PHE A 211 6.76 -14.96 12.68
N ILE A 212 6.19 -14.07 11.87
CA ILE A 212 5.28 -13.00 12.32
C ILE A 212 3.80 -13.35 12.10
N GLY A 213 3.49 -14.62 11.80
CA GLY A 213 2.15 -15.07 11.43
C GLY A 213 1.69 -14.51 10.08
N THR A 214 0.45 -14.82 9.69
CA THR A 214 -0.26 -14.13 8.61
C THR A 214 -1.31 -13.21 9.22
N LYS A 215 -1.37 -11.98 8.74
CA LYS A 215 -2.42 -11.02 9.08
C LYS A 215 -3.46 -10.99 7.96
N ILE A 216 -4.68 -10.56 8.27
CA ILE A 216 -5.71 -10.31 7.26
C ILE A 216 -5.70 -8.82 6.94
N SER A 217 -5.46 -8.46 5.68
CA SER A 217 -5.45 -7.06 5.24
C SER A 217 -6.85 -6.50 5.16
N ARG A 218 -7.76 -7.26 4.55
CA ARG A 218 -9.17 -6.93 4.32
C ARG A 218 -9.98 -8.19 4.14
N VAL A 219 -11.27 -8.09 4.41
CA VAL A 219 -12.24 -9.17 4.24
C VAL A 219 -13.27 -8.75 3.21
N THR A 220 -13.64 -9.67 2.32
CA THR A 220 -14.72 -9.49 1.33
C THR A 220 -15.78 -10.57 1.46
#